data_AF-A0A641AUJ3-F1
#
_entry.id   AF-A0A641AUJ3-F1
#
_cell.length_a   1.000
_cell.length_b   1.000
_cell.length_c   1.000
_cell.angle_alpha   90.00
_cell.angle_beta   90.00
_cell.angle_gamma   90.00
#
_symmetry.space_group_name_H-M   'P 1'
#
loop_
_entity.id
_entity.type
_entity.pdbx_description
1 polymer ?
#
loop_
_entity_poly.entity_id
_entity_poly.type
_entity_poly.pdbx_seq_one_letter_code
_entity_poly.pdbx_strand_id
1 'polypeptide(L)'
;MPITIATLVAGLPAGPATEAGVRKQLHIATDDTLDDAALEAAINGVNDTVIDFPFVHDFVKSIDPAASDNVWRPRIVTGANLLAARVFARRNSPEGVAMMGTDGAVYVQRNDPDVAMMLQLGSHAKPAIG
;
A
#
# COMPACT_ATOMS: atom_id res chain seq x y z
N MET A 1 -13.34 4.14 14.71
CA MET A 1 -12.62 3.28 15.70
C MET A 1 -11.14 3.38 15.36
N PRO A 2 -10.18 3.32 16.30
CA PRO A 2 -8.78 3.37 15.91
C PRO A 2 -8.46 2.22 14.96
N ILE A 3 -7.90 2.54 13.79
CA ILE A 3 -7.51 1.56 12.77
C ILE A 3 -6.46 0.62 13.37
N THR A 4 -6.65 -0.68 13.23
CA THR A 4 -5.69 -1.68 13.70
C THR A 4 -4.65 -1.93 12.61
N ILE A 5 -3.47 -1.32 12.74
CA ILE A 5 -2.35 -1.56 11.82
C ILE A 5 -1.60 -2.82 12.29
N ALA A 6 -1.78 -3.91 11.57
CA ALA A 6 -1.48 -5.26 12.07
C ALA A 6 0.01 -5.66 12.01
N THR A 7 0.84 -4.98 11.23
CA THR A 7 2.22 -5.44 10.99
C THR A 7 3.19 -4.85 12.00
N LEU A 8 3.36 -5.54 13.13
CA LEU A 8 4.52 -5.39 13.99
C LEU A 8 5.70 -6.10 13.33
N VAL A 9 6.72 -5.33 12.94
CA VAL A 9 7.99 -5.86 12.46
C VAL A 9 8.98 -5.78 13.61
N ALA A 10 9.74 -6.85 13.86
CA ALA A 10 10.59 -6.99 15.04
C ALA A 10 11.45 -5.73 15.32
N GLY A 11 11.19 -5.08 16.47
CA GLY A 11 11.89 -3.87 16.92
C GLY A 11 11.48 -2.56 16.23
N LEU A 12 10.68 -2.59 15.17
CA LEU A 12 10.17 -1.41 14.46
C LEU A 12 8.75 -1.04 14.93
N PRO A 13 8.34 0.24 14.79
CA PRO A 13 6.96 0.64 14.99
C PRO A 13 6.03 -0.07 13.99
N ALA A 14 4.72 -0.04 14.25
CA ALA A 14 3.69 -0.54 13.32
C ALA A 14 3.97 -0.08 11.87
N GLY A 15 3.61 -0.92 10.90
CA GLY A 15 4.06 -0.86 9.50
C GLY A 15 4.24 0.54 8.85
N PRO A 16 5.07 0.66 7.81
CA PRO A 16 5.56 1.95 7.31
C PRO A 16 4.48 2.91 6.79
N ALA A 17 3.33 2.41 6.33
CA ALA A 17 2.15 3.21 6.07
C ALA A 17 1.32 3.40 7.35
N THR A 18 0.98 4.66 7.64
CA THR A 18 0.26 5.04 8.87
C THR A 18 -1.07 5.71 8.52
N GLU A 19 -2.07 5.58 9.38
CA GLU A 19 -3.36 6.26 9.21
C GLU A 19 -3.18 7.77 9.01
N ALA A 20 -2.42 8.42 9.89
CA ALA A 20 -2.17 9.86 9.81
C ALA A 20 -1.47 10.25 8.49
N GLY A 21 -0.50 9.44 8.03
CA GLY A 21 0.22 9.67 6.78
C GLY A 21 -0.70 9.55 5.55
N VAL A 22 -1.53 8.50 5.51
CA VAL A 22 -2.43 8.25 4.39
C VAL A 22 -3.59 9.25 4.36
N ARG A 23 -4.20 9.58 5.50
CA ARG A 23 -5.24 10.62 5.59
C ARG A 23 -4.72 11.98 5.12
N LYS A 24 -3.50 12.35 5.52
CA LYS A 24 -2.84 13.57 5.05
C LYS A 24 -2.67 13.58 3.53
N GLN A 25 -2.29 12.44 2.95
CA GLN A 25 -2.12 12.31 1.50
C GLN A 25 -3.44 12.41 0.73
N LEU A 26 -4.53 11.93 1.31
CA LEU A 26 -5.87 11.94 0.72
C LEU A 26 -6.67 13.22 1.04
N HIS A 27 -6.12 14.13 1.85
CA HIS A 27 -6.84 15.30 2.37
C HIS A 27 -8.14 14.93 3.10
N ILE A 28 -8.18 13.77 3.76
CA ILE A 28 -9.31 13.31 4.58
C ILE A 28 -9.13 13.85 5.99
N ALA A 29 -10.21 14.39 6.57
CA ALA A 29 -10.20 14.88 7.94
C ALA A 29 -9.98 13.73 8.94
N THR A 30 -9.34 14.02 10.07
CA THR A 30 -9.02 13.00 11.08
C THR A 30 -10.25 12.47 11.82
N ASP A 31 -11.34 13.22 11.81
CA ASP A 31 -12.64 12.88 12.39
C ASP A 31 -13.59 12.21 11.40
N ASP A 32 -13.23 12.13 10.11
CA ASP A 32 -14.00 11.43 9.10
C ASP A 32 -13.76 9.92 9.21
N THR A 33 -14.76 9.22 9.74
CA THR A 33 -14.69 7.77 9.98
C THR A 33 -15.49 6.94 8.98
N LEU A 34 -16.00 7.54 7.89
CA LEU A 34 -16.94 6.86 6.97
C LEU A 34 -16.33 5.61 6.32
N ASP A 35 -15.04 5.66 6.03
CA ASP A 35 -14.33 4.64 5.26
C ASP A 35 -13.18 3.97 6.04
N ASP A 36 -13.17 4.08 7.37
CA ASP A 36 -12.09 3.56 8.24
C ASP A 36 -11.73 2.11 7.93
N ALA A 37 -12.73 1.24 7.77
CA ALA A 37 -12.51 -0.19 7.52
C ALA A 37 -11.79 -0.45 6.18
N ALA A 38 -12.06 0.36 5.16
CA ALA A 38 -11.41 0.23 3.86
C ALA A 38 -10.04 0.91 3.83
N LEU A 39 -9.89 2.02 4.55
CA LEU A 39 -8.60 2.66 4.77
C LEU A 39 -7.65 1.71 5.52
N GLU A 40 -8.16 1.02 6.55
CA GLU A 40 -7.46 -0.03 7.29
C GLU A 40 -7.02 -1.17 6.39
N ALA A 41 -7.93 -1.71 5.57
CA ALA A 41 -7.60 -2.78 4.64
C ALA A 41 -6.51 -2.38 3.64
N ALA A 42 -6.57 -1.15 3.11
CA ALA A 42 -5.55 -0.63 2.18
C ALA A 42 -4.19 -0.45 2.86
N ILE A 43 -4.16 0.12 4.07
CA ILE A 43 -2.93 0.31 4.86
C ILE A 43 -2.29 -1.06 5.17
N ASN A 44 -3.09 -2.01 5.68
CA ASN A 44 -2.59 -3.33 6.05
C ASN A 44 -2.09 -4.11 4.83
N GLY A 45 -2.81 -4.10 3.72
CA GLY A 45 -2.39 -4.77 2.48
C GLY A 45 -1.10 -4.19 1.89
N VAL A 46 -0.95 -2.86 1.93
CA VAL A 46 0.30 -2.21 1.51
C VAL A 46 1.46 -2.52 2.45
N ASN A 47 1.24 -2.47 3.77
CA ASN A 47 2.29 -2.78 4.73
C ASN A 47 2.81 -4.21 4.58
N ASP A 48 1.91 -5.17 4.39
CA ASP A 48 2.26 -6.57 4.10
C ASP A 48 3.10 -6.68 2.81
N THR A 49 2.64 -6.05 1.72
CA THR A 49 3.34 -6.03 0.44
C THR A 49 4.74 -5.40 0.53
N VAL A 50 4.87 -4.29 1.26
CA VAL A 50 6.12 -3.52 1.37
C VAL A 50 7.18 -4.31 2.13
N ILE A 51 6.80 -5.08 3.16
CA ILE A 51 7.74 -5.93 3.91
C ILE A 51 8.35 -7.01 3.01
N ASP A 52 7.59 -7.48 2.03
CA ASP A 52 7.97 -8.51 1.07
C ASP A 52 8.98 -8.02 0.01
N PHE A 53 9.19 -6.71 -0.11
CA PHE A 53 10.18 -6.18 -1.04
C PHE A 53 11.61 -6.51 -0.60
N PRO A 54 12.48 -7.02 -1.49
CA PRO A 54 13.82 -7.49 -1.12
C PRO A 54 14.64 -6.46 -0.32
N PHE A 55 14.62 -5.20 -0.76
CA PHE A 55 15.37 -4.13 -0.10
C PHE A 55 14.81 -3.74 1.28
N VAL A 56 13.50 -3.96 1.52
CA VAL A 56 12.86 -3.72 2.82
C VAL A 56 13.14 -4.89 3.75
N HIS A 57 12.99 -6.10 3.25
CA HIS A 57 13.32 -7.32 3.97
C HIS A 57 14.79 -7.33 4.44
N ASP A 58 15.73 -6.95 3.57
CA ASP A 58 17.15 -6.82 3.93
C ASP A 58 17.39 -5.71 4.98
N PHE A 59 16.65 -4.60 4.88
CA PHE A 59 16.69 -3.56 5.90
C PHE A 59 16.18 -4.06 7.25
N VAL A 60 15.03 -4.73 7.29
CA VAL A 60 14.45 -5.31 8.51
C VAL A 60 15.41 -6.29 9.16
N LYS A 61 16.08 -7.14 8.39
CA LYS A 61 17.10 -8.06 8.90
C LYS A 61 18.34 -7.37 9.47
N SER A 62 18.64 -6.15 9.04
CA SER A 62 19.80 -5.39 9.51
C SER A 62 19.55 -4.65 10.84
N ILE A 63 18.30 -4.63 11.31
CA ILE A 63 17.91 -3.92 12.53
C ILE A 63 18.25 -4.76 13.76
N ASP A 64 18.77 -4.08 14.79
CA ASP A 64 18.89 -4.65 16.13
C ASP A 64 17.51 -4.58 16.82
N PRO A 65 16.86 -5.72 17.10
CA PRO A 65 15.53 -5.72 17.73
C PRO A 65 15.55 -5.20 19.17
N ALA A 66 16.71 -5.11 19.83
CA ALA A 66 16.84 -4.58 21.18
C ALA A 66 16.96 -3.04 21.22
N ALA A 67 17.22 -2.40 20.08
CA ALA A 67 17.32 -0.95 19.99
C ALA A 67 15.92 -0.30 20.11
N SER A 68 15.81 0.72 20.96
CA SER A 68 14.54 1.41 21.24
C SER A 68 14.22 2.57 20.31
N ASP A 69 15.20 2.98 19.50
CA ASP A 69 15.16 4.12 18.57
C ASP A 69 15.01 3.68 17.10
N ASN A 70 14.68 2.41 16.87
CA ASN A 70 14.42 1.88 15.55
C ASN A 70 13.26 2.61 14.86
N VAL A 71 13.53 3.11 13.66
CA VAL A 71 12.56 3.84 12.85
C VAL A 71 12.58 3.37 11.40
N TRP A 72 11.41 3.39 10.76
CA TRP A 72 11.31 3.17 9.33
C TRP A 72 12.09 4.24 8.57
N ARG A 73 12.84 3.83 7.54
CA ARG A 73 13.55 4.80 6.68
C ARG A 73 12.54 5.75 6.02
N PRO A 74 12.79 7.07 5.95
CA PRO A 74 11.83 8.04 5.41
C PRO A 74 11.32 7.71 4.01
N ARG A 75 12.18 7.18 3.12
CA ARG A 75 11.77 6.76 1.77
C ARG A 75 10.74 5.63 1.77
N ILE A 76 10.83 4.69 2.71
CA ILE A 76 9.91 3.55 2.84
C ILE A 76 8.56 4.08 3.34
N VAL A 77 8.58 4.96 4.34
CA VAL A 77 7.38 5.62 4.88
C VAL A 77 6.66 6.42 3.80
N THR A 78 7.37 7.29 3.08
CA THR A 78 6.79 8.11 2.01
C THR A 78 6.20 7.24 0.90
N GLY A 79 6.94 6.23 0.43
CA GLY A 79 6.47 5.33 -0.61
C GLY A 79 5.24 4.51 -0.20
N ALA A 80 5.26 3.96 1.02
CA ALA A 80 4.15 3.16 1.55
C ALA A 80 2.88 4.01 1.73
N ASN A 81 2.99 5.22 2.28
CA ASN A 81 1.85 6.14 2.42
C ASN A 81 1.25 6.53 1.06
N LEU A 82 2.10 6.83 0.06
CA LEU A 82 1.65 7.15 -1.30
C LEU A 82 0.93 5.98 -1.97
N LEU A 83 1.48 4.77 -1.83
CA LEU A 83 0.89 3.56 -2.38
C LEU A 83 -0.47 3.24 -1.72
N ALA A 84 -0.55 3.30 -0.38
CA ALA A 84 -1.80 3.08 0.35
C ALA A 84 -2.89 4.10 -0.02
N ALA A 85 -2.52 5.38 -0.16
CA ALA A 85 -3.44 6.41 -0.63
C ALA A 85 -3.96 6.10 -2.04
N ARG A 86 -3.08 5.68 -2.96
CA ARG A 86 -3.47 5.34 -4.33
C ARG A 86 -4.42 4.15 -4.39
N VAL A 87 -4.12 3.10 -3.65
CA VAL A 87 -4.95 1.88 -3.56
C VAL A 87 -6.33 2.22 -3.01
N PHE A 88 -6.40 3.02 -1.95
CA PHE A 88 -7.67 3.47 -1.38
C PHE A 88 -8.48 4.31 -2.38
N ALA A 89 -7.85 5.25 -3.09
CA ALA A 89 -8.53 6.13 -4.04
C ALA A 89 -9.13 5.36 -5.25
N ARG A 90 -8.45 4.29 -5.72
CA ARG A 90 -8.92 3.45 -6.84
C ARG A 90 -10.17 2.66 -6.53
N ARG A 91 -10.46 2.37 -5.26
CA ARG A 91 -11.74 1.77 -4.84
C ARG A 91 -12.95 2.61 -5.28
N ASN A 92 -12.76 3.93 -5.41
CA ASN A 92 -13.82 4.89 -5.74
C ASN A 92 -13.77 5.39 -7.20
N SER A 93 -12.84 4.91 -8.05
CA SER A 93 -12.82 5.28 -9.47
C SER A 93 -13.78 4.38 -10.28
N PRO A 94 -14.84 4.91 -10.92
CA PRO A 94 -15.69 4.16 -11.83
C PRO A 94 -14.97 3.96 -13.16
N GLU A 95 -13.86 3.22 -13.18
CA GLU A 95 -13.20 2.79 -14.43
C GLU A 95 -13.92 1.57 -15.00
N GLY A 96 -15.20 1.74 -15.30
CA GLY A 96 -16.09 0.74 -15.90
C GLY A 96 -16.86 1.25 -17.12
N VAL A 97 -16.86 2.56 -17.37
CA VAL A 97 -17.46 3.15 -18.57
C VAL A 97 -16.44 4.11 -19.18
N ALA A 98 -15.52 3.57 -19.97
CA ALA A 98 -14.85 4.38 -20.97
C ALA A 98 -15.95 5.05 -21.81
N MET A 99 -15.89 6.37 -21.96
CA MET A 99 -16.79 7.11 -22.83
C MET A 99 -16.93 6.36 -24.17
N MET A 100 -18.16 6.11 -24.59
CA MET A 100 -18.42 5.69 -25.96
C MET A 100 -18.04 6.85 -26.89
N GLY A 101 -16.77 6.92 -27.28
CA GLY A 101 -16.33 7.69 -28.43
C GLY A 101 -16.78 6.99 -29.71
N THR A 102 -17.19 7.77 -30.69
CA THR A 102 -17.83 7.35 -31.95
C THR A 102 -16.95 6.53 -32.90
N ASP A 103 -15.66 6.30 -32.60
CA ASP A 103 -14.68 5.68 -33.52
C ASP A 103 -14.00 4.40 -32.97
N GLY A 104 -14.81 3.46 -32.45
CA GLY A 104 -14.36 2.09 -32.20
C GLY A 104 -13.93 1.79 -30.75
N ALA A 105 -14.24 0.58 -30.31
CA ALA A 105 -13.98 0.13 -28.95
C ALA A 105 -12.47 -0.05 -28.71
N VAL A 106 -11.84 0.88 -27.98
CA VAL A 106 -10.52 0.65 -27.41
C VAL A 106 -10.69 -0.21 -26.15
N TYR A 107 -10.39 -1.50 -26.26
CA TYR A 107 -10.22 -2.37 -25.11
C TYR A 107 -8.93 -1.97 -24.37
N VAL A 108 -9.04 -1.06 -23.41
CA VAL A 108 -7.95 -0.82 -22.46
C VAL A 108 -7.90 -2.05 -21.55
N GLN A 109 -6.77 -2.76 -21.55
CA GLN A 109 -6.59 -3.91 -20.66
C GLN A 109 -6.82 -3.48 -19.21
N ARG A 110 -7.80 -4.13 -18.57
CA ARG A 110 -8.22 -3.97 -17.17
C ARG A 110 -7.19 -4.51 -16.16
N ASN A 111 -5.90 -4.37 -16.43
CA ASN A 111 -4.88 -4.83 -15.50
C ASN A 111 -4.58 -3.69 -14.53
N ASP A 112 -5.04 -3.81 -13.28
CA ASP A 112 -4.65 -2.87 -12.24
C ASP A 112 -3.21 -3.19 -11.80
N PRO A 113 -2.21 -2.34 -12.13
CA PRO A 113 -0.81 -2.60 -11.79
C PRO A 113 -0.58 -2.68 -10.27
N ASP A 114 -1.36 -1.97 -9.45
CA ASP A 114 -1.15 -1.96 -8.00
C ASP A 114 -1.64 -3.30 -7.40
N VAL A 115 -2.79 -3.80 -7.86
CA VAL A 115 -3.30 -5.14 -7.48
C VAL A 115 -2.40 -6.24 -8.03
N ALA A 116 -1.92 -6.12 -9.28
CA ALA A 116 -0.98 -7.07 -9.85
C ALA A 116 0.34 -7.11 -9.07
N MET A 117 0.82 -5.97 -8.57
CA MET A 117 1.99 -5.90 -7.70
C MET A 117 1.74 -6.56 -6.33
N MET A 118 0.61 -6.27 -5.68
CA MET A 118 0.26 -6.89 -4.38
C MET A 118 0.14 -8.41 -4.48
N LEU A 119 -0.47 -8.90 -5.56
CA LEU A 119 -0.64 -10.32 -5.84
C LEU A 119 0.57 -10.96 -6.50
N GLN A 120 1.66 -10.20 -6.75
CA GLN A 120 2.88 -10.66 -7.40
C GLN A 120 2.60 -11.36 -8.74
N LEU A 121 1.73 -10.78 -9.56
CA LEU A 121 1.34 -11.29 -10.88
C LEU A 121 2.19 -10.69 -12.01
N GLY A 122 2.36 -11.46 -13.09
CA GLY A 122 3.03 -11.01 -14.31
C GLY A 122 4.47 -10.54 -14.04
N SER A 123 4.78 -9.29 -14.42
CA SER A 123 6.11 -8.69 -14.24
C SER A 123 6.52 -8.50 -12.78
N HIS A 124 5.61 -8.66 -11.82
CA HIS A 124 5.88 -8.58 -10.39
C HIS A 124 6.05 -9.95 -9.72
N ALA A 125 5.92 -11.05 -10.48
CA ALA A 125 6.12 -12.39 -9.95
C ALA A 125 7.56 -12.61 -9.49
N LYS A 126 7.70 -13.24 -8.32
CA LYS A 126 9.02 -13.68 -7.83
C LYS A 126 9.63 -14.66 -8.84
N PRO A 127 10.88 -14.47 -9.29
CA PRO A 127 11.53 -15.41 -10.20
C PRO A 127 11.59 -16.81 -9.58
N ALA A 128 11.04 -17.81 -10.28
CA ALA A 128 11.22 -19.20 -9.90
C ALA A 128 12.60 -19.66 -10.39
N ILE A 129 13.54 -19.90 -9.47
CA ILE A 129 14.79 -20.59 -9.78
C ILE A 129 14.49 -22.09 -9.61
N GLY A 130 14.46 -22.81 -10.73
CA GLY A 130 14.38 -24.28 -10.76
C GLY A 130 15.76 -24.90 -10.85
#